data_AF-A0A6N2RK76-F1
#
_entry.id   AF-A0A6N2RK76-F1
#
_cell.length_a   1.000
_cell.length_b   1.000
_cell.length_c   1.000
_cell.angle_alpha   90.00
_cell.angle_beta   90.00
_cell.angle_gamma   90.00
#
_symmetry.space_group_name_H-M   'P 1'
#
loop_
_entity.id
_entity.type
_entity.pdbx_description
1 polymer ?
#
loop_
_entity_poly.entity_id
_entity_poly.type
_entity_poly.pdbx_seq_one_letter_code
_entity_poly.pdbx_strand_id
1 'polypeptide(L)'
;MKQYIGIKVVAARPMTRGDYNIFRGWQIPADEDPADEGYVMKYENGHVQWLPKDMFESDYKEYDESTLPATAIGMVSSDYKECFQAEYKQLRIRYEKLKRMRQ
;
A
#
# COMPACT_ATOMS: atom_id res chain seq x y z
N MET A 1 1.30 23.89 -11.64
CA MET A 1 1.49 22.64 -10.85
C MET A 1 1.43 21.46 -11.80
N LYS A 2 2.20 20.38 -11.57
CA LYS A 2 2.14 19.14 -12.37
C LYS A 2 1.62 18.00 -11.49
N GLN A 3 0.89 17.06 -12.07
CA GLN A 3 0.31 15.91 -11.39
C GLN A 3 1.12 14.64 -11.72
N TYR A 4 1.22 13.73 -10.76
CA TYR A 4 1.99 12.48 -10.86
C TYR A 4 1.19 11.34 -10.21
N ILE A 5 1.33 10.13 -10.73
CA ILE A 5 0.73 8.91 -10.16
C ILE A 5 1.87 8.03 -9.63
N GLY A 6 1.74 7.55 -8.40
CA GLY A 6 2.68 6.61 -7.79
C GLY A 6 2.01 5.31 -7.44
N ILE A 7 2.64 4.18 -7.77
CA ILE A 7 2.21 2.84 -7.40
C ILE A 7 3.39 2.14 -6.74
N LYS A 8 3.18 1.53 -5.57
CA LYS A 8 4.23 0.90 -4.77
C LYS A 8 3.65 -0.22 -3.91
N VAL A 9 4.43 -1.26 -3.70
CA VAL A 9 4.20 -2.25 -2.64
C VAL A 9 5.10 -1.88 -1.47
N VAL A 10 4.57 -1.89 -0.24
CA VAL A 10 5.31 -1.55 0.97
C VAL A 10 5.08 -2.63 2.03
N ALA A 11 6.11 -2.93 2.81
CA ALA A 11 5.93 -3.73 4.02
C ALA A 11 5.51 -2.79 5.16
N ALA A 12 4.38 -3.05 5.79
CA ALA A 12 3.85 -2.22 6.86
C ALA A 12 3.50 -3.05 8.09
N ARG A 13 3.60 -2.43 9.27
CA ARG A 13 3.08 -3.00 10.53
C ARG A 13 2.51 -1.90 11.42
N PRO A 14 1.54 -2.21 12.30
CA PRO A 14 1.06 -1.27 13.29
C PRO A 14 2.21 -0.77 14.19
N MET A 15 2.18 0.53 14.49
CA MET A 15 3.11 1.21 15.40
C MET A 15 2.48 2.53 15.84
N THR A 16 2.53 2.84 17.14
CA THR A 16 2.05 4.14 17.63
C THR A 16 2.99 5.27 17.21
N ARG A 17 2.52 6.52 17.20
CA ARG A 17 3.40 7.67 16.95
C ARG A 17 4.56 7.74 17.94
N GLY A 18 4.31 7.43 19.22
CA GLY A 18 5.32 7.43 20.26
C GLY A 18 6.42 6.40 20.02
N ASP A 19 6.03 5.16 19.72
CA ASP A 19 7.00 4.09 19.39
C ASP A 19 7.82 4.45 18.15
N TYR A 20 7.21 5.08 17.16
CA TYR A 20 7.90 5.54 15.96
C TYR A 20 8.94 6.63 16.26
N ASN A 21 8.58 7.64 17.06
CA ASN A 21 9.52 8.68 17.47
C ASN A 21 10.69 8.10 18.28
N ILE A 22 10.42 7.16 19.19
CA ILE A 22 11.46 6.43 19.94
C ILE A 22 12.38 5.67 18.96
N PHE A 23 11.82 4.95 17.99
CA PHE A 23 12.58 4.25 16.96
C PHE A 23 13.49 5.20 16.14
N ARG A 24 13.06 6.45 15.91
CA ARG A 24 13.84 7.47 15.20
C ARG A 24 14.80 8.27 16.09
N GLY A 25 14.73 8.10 17.41
CA GLY A 25 15.46 8.93 18.37
C GLY A 25 14.96 10.39 18.41
N TRP A 26 13.69 10.62 18.07
CA TRP A 26 13.07 11.94 18.03
C TRP A 26 12.34 12.23 19.34
N GLN A 27 12.38 13.49 19.78
CA GLN A 27 11.49 13.97 20.83
C GLN A 27 10.10 14.19 20.23
N ILE A 28 9.08 13.72 20.95
CA ILE A 28 7.69 13.87 20.56
C ILE A 28 7.29 15.33 20.85
N PRO A 29 6.78 16.08 19.85
CA PRO A 29 6.21 17.40 20.07
C PRO A 29 5.11 17.39 21.14
N ALA A 30 5.02 18.44 21.96
CA ALA A 30 4.08 18.50 23.06
C ALA A 30 2.60 18.56 22.61
N ASP A 31 2.36 18.90 21.35
CA ASP A 31 1.06 18.98 20.70
C ASP A 31 0.68 17.69 19.93
N GLU A 32 1.51 16.65 19.99
CA GLU A 32 1.23 15.35 19.37
C GLU A 32 0.89 14.28 20.42
N ASP A 33 -0.14 13.48 20.15
CA ASP A 33 -0.46 12.33 21.00
C ASP A 33 0.47 11.13 20.68
N PRO A 34 1.30 10.67 21.64
CA PRO A 34 2.14 9.48 21.46
C PRO A 34 1.34 8.19 21.25
N ALA A 35 0.09 8.12 21.71
CA ALA A 35 -0.77 6.95 21.58
C ALA A 35 -1.46 6.86 20.20
N ASP A 36 -1.30 7.87 19.33
CA ASP A 36 -1.92 7.88 18.01
C ASP A 36 -1.59 6.59 17.23
N GLU A 37 -2.65 5.90 16.82
CA GLU A 37 -2.55 4.67 16.05
C GLU A 37 -2.06 4.98 14.63
N GLY A 38 -1.19 4.10 14.13
CA GLY A 38 -0.71 4.21 12.77
C GLY A 38 0.10 3.01 12.33
N TYR A 39 0.75 3.19 11.19
CA TYR A 39 1.54 2.15 10.54
C TYR A 39 2.93 2.69 10.21
N VAL A 40 3.94 1.91 10.56
CA VAL A 40 5.29 2.11 10.04
C VAL A 40 5.46 1.26 8.79
N MET A 41 5.94 1.89 7.72
CA MET A 41 6.21 1.28 6.43
C MET A 41 7.71 1.28 6.15
N LYS A 42 8.20 0.20 5.58
CA LYS A 42 9.56 0.08 5.05
C LYS A 42 9.51 -0.09 3.53
N TYR A 43 10.27 0.75 2.85
CA TYR A 43 10.47 0.71 1.41
C TYR A 43 11.69 -0.16 1.07
N GLU A 44 11.76 -0.65 -0.18
CA GLU A 44 12.87 -1.49 -0.65
C GLU A 44 14.23 -0.80 -0.53
N ASN A 45 14.28 0.52 -0.75
CA ASN A 45 15.48 1.33 -0.58
C ASN A 45 15.89 1.56 0.89
N GLY A 46 15.21 0.93 1.84
CA GLY A 46 15.47 1.05 3.27
C GLY A 46 14.86 2.29 3.93
N HIS A 47 14.19 3.17 3.18
CA HIS A 47 13.45 4.29 3.75
C HIS A 47 12.32 3.78 4.65
N VAL A 48 12.10 4.46 5.78
CA VAL A 48 11.03 4.14 6.73
C VAL A 48 10.17 5.37 6.95
N GLN A 49 8.86 5.19 6.82
CA GLN A 49 7.86 6.24 6.98
C GLN A 49 6.76 5.75 7.93
N TRP A 50 6.21 6.65 8.75
CA TRP A 50 5.01 6.39 9.51
C TRP A 50 3.84 7.20 8.97
N LEU A 51 2.63 6.63 9.01
CA LEU A 51 1.38 7.33 8.71
C LEU A 51 0.34 7.07 9.80
N PRO A 52 -0.52 8.05 10.10
CA PRO A 52 -1.72 7.83 10.89
C PRO A 52 -2.58 6.72 10.29
N LYS A 53 -3.27 5.97 11.14
CA LYS A 53 -4.10 4.81 10.75
C LYS A 53 -5.07 5.12 9.62
N ASP A 54 -5.89 6.15 9.78
CA ASP A 54 -6.91 6.51 8.80
C ASP A 54 -6.32 6.87 7.43
N MET A 55 -5.17 7.55 7.42
CA MET A 55 -4.45 7.86 6.18
C MET A 55 -3.90 6.59 5.52
N PHE A 56 -3.30 5.70 6.31
CA PHE A 56 -2.76 4.44 5.79
C PHE A 56 -3.86 3.54 5.22
N GLU A 57 -4.97 3.36 5.95
CA GLU A 57 -6.07 2.48 5.51
C GLU A 57 -6.84 3.06 4.31
N SER A 58 -6.87 4.39 4.16
CA SER A 58 -7.37 5.07 2.97
C SER A 58 -6.48 4.81 1.76
N ASP A 59 -5.18 5.09 1.88
CA ASP A 59 -4.23 5.13 0.76
C ASP A 59 -3.74 3.73 0.34
N TYR A 60 -3.69 2.78 1.27
CA TYR A 60 -3.15 1.44 1.05
C TYR A 60 -4.25 0.39 1.15
N LYS A 61 -4.10 -0.66 0.35
CA LYS A 61 -4.88 -1.90 0.45
C LYS A 61 -3.91 -3.04 0.68
N GLU A 62 -4.32 -4.00 1.49
CA GLU A 62 -3.54 -5.21 1.72
C GLU A 62 -3.23 -5.87 0.38
N TYR A 63 -1.97 -6.23 0.19
CA TYR A 63 -1.54 -6.88 -1.04
C TYR A 63 -2.01 -8.33 -1.01
N ASP A 64 -3.01 -8.61 -1.83
CA ASP A 64 -3.43 -9.96 -2.17
C ASP A 64 -3.25 -10.16 -3.67
N GLU A 65 -2.32 -11.04 -4.04
CA GLU A 65 -2.00 -11.35 -5.43
C GLU A 65 -3.24 -11.77 -6.23
N SER A 66 -4.27 -12.34 -5.60
CA SER A 66 -5.50 -12.78 -6.25
C SER A 66 -6.51 -11.65 -6.55
N THR A 67 -6.22 -10.42 -6.12
CA THR A 67 -7.14 -9.28 -6.22
C THR A 67 -6.75 -8.30 -7.34
N LEU A 68 -7.69 -7.42 -7.70
CA LEU A 68 -7.48 -6.41 -8.74
C LEU A 68 -6.37 -5.40 -8.39
N PRO A 69 -6.27 -4.86 -7.15
CA PRO A 69 -5.21 -3.91 -6.80
C PRO A 69 -3.79 -4.41 -7.07
N ALA A 70 -3.51 -5.70 -6.83
CA ALA A 70 -2.19 -6.28 -7.08
C ALA A 70 -1.75 -6.20 -8.56
N THR A 71 -2.69 -6.08 -9.50
CA THR A 71 -2.37 -5.94 -10.93
C THR A 71 -1.80 -4.56 -11.29
N ALA A 72 -1.99 -3.55 -10.44
CA ALA A 72 -1.56 -2.18 -10.71
C ALA A 72 -0.04 -2.05 -10.93
N ILE A 73 0.76 -2.91 -10.29
CA ILE A 73 2.22 -2.94 -10.47
C ILE A 73 2.59 -3.30 -11.90
N GLY A 74 2.00 -4.37 -12.46
CA GLY A 74 2.25 -4.77 -13.84
C GLY A 74 1.71 -3.76 -14.86
N MET A 75 0.62 -3.06 -14.53
CA MET A 75 0.03 -2.03 -15.41
C MET A 75 0.92 -0.79 -15.61
N VAL A 76 1.84 -0.51 -14.68
CA VAL A 76 2.79 0.62 -14.80
C VAL A 76 4.19 0.19 -15.23
N SER A 77 4.38 -1.09 -15.54
CA SER A 77 5.66 -1.59 -16.04
C SER A 77 5.98 -1.01 -17.42
N SER A 78 7.26 -0.75 -17.66
CA SER A 78 7.77 -0.42 -18.99
C SER A 78 7.91 -1.65 -19.90
N ASP A 79 7.87 -2.87 -19.35
CA ASP A 79 7.80 -4.10 -20.15
C ASP A 79 6.34 -4.41 -20.51
N TYR A 80 6.04 -4.32 -21.80
CA TYR A 80 4.70 -4.57 -22.33
C TYR A 80 4.19 -6.00 -22.02
N LYS A 81 5.08 -6.98 -21.84
CA LYS A 81 4.70 -8.34 -21.47
C LYS A 81 4.09 -8.40 -20.07
N GLU A 82 4.61 -7.63 -19.13
CA GLU A 82 4.10 -7.56 -17.76
C GLU A 82 2.73 -6.89 -17.72
N CYS A 83 2.53 -5.84 -18.53
CA CYS A 83 1.23 -5.20 -18.69
C CYS A 83 0.18 -6.19 -19.23
N PHE A 84 0.51 -6.95 -20.29
CA PHE A 84 -0.39 -7.95 -20.85
C PHE A 84 -0.74 -9.08 -19.85
N GLN A 85 0.23 -9.52 -19.04
CA GLN A 85 -0.01 -10.48 -17.97
C GLN A 85 -0.96 -9.92 -16.90
N ALA A 86 -0.80 -8.63 -16.54
CA ALA A 86 -1.67 -7.95 -15.60
C ALA A 86 -3.10 -7.83 -16.14
N GLU A 87 -3.29 -7.48 -17.41
CA GLU A 87 -4.59 -7.44 -18.09
C GLU A 87 -5.29 -8.81 -18.10
N TYR A 88 -4.55 -9.86 -18.46
CA TYR A 88 -5.08 -11.23 -18.43
C TYR A 88 -5.52 -11.63 -17.01
N LYS A 89 -4.69 -11.31 -16.01
CA LYS A 89 -4.99 -11.57 -14.60
C LYS A 89 -6.25 -10.83 -14.14
N GLN A 90 -6.40 -9.56 -14.52
CA GLN A 90 -7.60 -8.78 -14.27
C GLN A 90 -8.86 -9.43 -14.89
N LEU A 91 -8.78 -9.86 -16.15
CA LEU A 91 -9.88 -10.57 -16.83
C LEU A 91 -10.28 -11.82 -16.06
N ARG A 92 -9.30 -12.66 -15.71
CA ARG A 92 -9.53 -13.91 -14.98
C ARG A 92 -10.21 -13.66 -13.63
N ILE A 93 -9.76 -12.67 -12.87
CA ILE A 93 -10.35 -12.29 -11.58
C ILE A 93 -11.83 -11.88 -11.74
N ARG A 94 -12.14 -11.05 -12.73
CA ARG A 94 -13.52 -10.59 -13.00
C ARG A 94 -14.41 -11.73 -13.49
N TYR A 95 -13.88 -12.59 -14.36
CA TYR A 95 -14.59 -13.76 -14.86
C TYR A 95 -14.97 -14.74 -13.76
N GLU A 96 -14.05 -15.08 -12.85
CA GLU A 96 -14.36 -16.00 -11.74
C GLU A 96 -15.35 -15.38 -10.74
N LYS A 97 -15.28 -14.07 -10.49
CA LYS A 97 -16.30 -13.37 -9.70
C LYS A 97 -17.68 -13.45 -10.36
N LEU A 98 -17.76 -13.20 -11.67
CA LEU A 98 -19.01 -13.29 -12.42
C LEU A 98 -19.62 -14.70 -12.39
N LYS A 99 -18.80 -15.74 -12.53
CA LYS A 99 -19.25 -17.13 -12.44
C LYS A 99 -19.87 -17.45 -11.08
N ARG A 100 -19.25 -17.00 -9.98
CA ARG A 100 -19.77 -17.20 -8.62
C ARG A 100 -21.09 -16.47 -8.37
N MET A 101 -21.36 -15.36 -9.05
CA MET A 101 -22.64 -14.64 -8.92
C MET A 101 -23.81 -15.30 -9.67
N ARG A 102 -23.52 -16.23 -10.58
CA ARG A 102 -24.53 -16.93 -11.38
C ARG A 102 -24.92 -18.30 -10.82
N GLN A 103 -24.29 -18.70 -9.71
CA GLN A 103 -24.61 -19.90 -8.93
C GLN A 103 -25.45 -19.50 -7.72
#